data_AF-B1Y6C4-F1
#
_entry.id   AF-B1Y6C4-F1
#
_cell.length_a   1.000
_cell.length_b   1.000
_cell.length_c   1.000
_cell.angle_alpha   90.00
_cell.angle_beta   90.00
_cell.angle_gamma   90.00
#
_symmetry.space_group_name_H-M   'P 1'
#
loop_
_entity.id
_entity.type
_entity.pdbx_description
1 polymer ?
#
loop_
_entity_poly.entity_id
_entity_poly.type
_entity_poly.pdbx_seq_one_letter_code
_entity_poly.pdbx_strand_id
1 'polypeptide(L)' 'MATRTTPSTKIDVKAIASDSGVAVEAYDTYDSDAETLAAAHRFAAGILDRLAVICESQPTKALDAAALRNMAKALLNG' A
#
# COMPACT_ATOMS: atom_id res chain seq x y z
N MET A 1 -15.97 10.88 3.69
CA MET A 1 -15.17 10.14 4.68
C MET A 1 -14.79 8.81 4.05
N ALA A 2 -13.51 8.61 3.70
CA ALA A 2 -13.06 7.34 3.13
C ALA A 2 -13.06 6.29 4.24
N THR A 3 -13.99 5.35 4.16
CA THR A 3 -14.09 4.19 5.04
C THR A 3 -12.84 3.35 4.82
N ARG A 4 -11.88 3.39 5.76
CA ARG A 4 -10.72 2.48 5.73
C ARG A 4 -11.25 1.06 5.95
N THR A 5 -11.39 0.33 4.85
CA THR A 5 -11.75 -1.08 4.84
C THR A 5 -10.77 -1.86 5.71
N THR A 6 -11.28 -2.67 6.64
CA THR A 6 -10.44 -3.51 7.51
C THR A 6 -9.51 -4.36 6.64
N PRO A 7 -8.19 -4.32 6.84
CA PRO A 7 -7.29 -5.04 5.95
C PRO A 7 -7.50 -6.57 6.02
N SER A 8 -8.06 -7.19 4.98
CA SER A 8 -8.20 -8.67 4.74
C SER A 8 -6.90 -9.52 4.76
N THR A 9 -6.74 -10.61 5.52
CA THR A 9 -5.47 -11.39 5.56
C THR A 9 -4.90 -11.95 4.23
N LYS A 10 -5.57 -11.77 3.08
CA LYS A 10 -5.09 -12.05 1.72
C LYS A 10 -4.52 -10.78 1.05
N ILE A 11 -3.39 -10.91 0.35
CA ILE A 11 -2.89 -9.87 -0.56
C ILE A 11 -3.69 -9.93 -1.85
N ASP A 12 -4.55 -8.94 -2.06
CA ASP A 12 -5.22 -8.68 -3.34
C ASP A 12 -4.64 -7.41 -3.96
N VAL A 13 -3.80 -7.60 -4.97
CA VAL A 13 -3.06 -6.53 -5.63
C VAL A 13 -4.01 -5.51 -6.30
N LYS A 14 -5.13 -5.98 -6.87
CA LYS A 14 -6.10 -5.09 -7.52
C LYS A 14 -6.85 -4.24 -6.49
N ALA A 15 -7.24 -4.83 -5.37
CA ALA A 15 -7.87 -4.11 -4.27
C ALA A 15 -6.92 -3.05 -3.68
N ILE A 16 -5.65 -3.40 -3.45
CA ILE A 16 -4.66 -2.47 -2.90
C ILE A 16 -4.43 -1.29 -3.85
N ALA A 17 -4.31 -1.55 -5.15
CA ALA A 17 -4.17 -0.48 -6.12
C ALA A 17 -5.40 0.45 -6.16
N SER A 18 -6.62 -0.12 -6.14
CA SER A 18 -7.85 0.67 -6.05
C SER A 18 -7.91 1.52 -4.78
N ASP A 19 -7.60 0.94 -3.62
CA ASP A 19 -7.61 1.64 -2.32
C ASP A 19 -6.53 2.73 -2.24
N SER A 20 -5.39 2.51 -2.88
CA SER A 20 -4.28 3.46 -2.99
C SER A 20 -4.50 4.54 -4.05
N GLY A 21 -5.63 4.52 -4.78
CA GLY A 21 -5.91 5.47 -5.85
C GLY A 21 -4.98 5.31 -7.07
N VAL A 22 -4.52 4.08 -7.33
CA VAL A 22 -3.56 3.74 -8.37
C VAL A 22 -4.28 2.94 -9.45
N ALA A 23 -4.27 3.45 -10.67
CA ALA A 23 -4.84 2.74 -11.81
C ALA A 23 -3.97 1.51 -12.15
N VAL A 24 -4.54 0.31 -12.04
CA VAL A 24 -3.87 -0.97 -12.37
C VAL A 24 -3.61 -1.12 -13.87
N GLU A 25 -4.36 -0.41 -14.71
CA GLU A 25 -4.40 -0.66 -16.16
C GLU A 25 -3.95 0.50 -17.05
N ALA A 26 -3.36 1.57 -16.53
CA ALA A 26 -2.98 2.69 -17.38
C ALA A 26 -1.57 3.21 -17.11
N TYR A 27 -0.68 2.90 -18.05
CA TYR A 27 0.58 3.63 -18.26
C TYR A 27 0.33 5.05 -18.82
N ASP A 28 -0.91 5.38 -19.21
CA ASP A 28 -1.33 6.65 -19.85
C ASP A 28 -2.17 7.57 -18.92
N THR A 29 -2.29 7.24 -17.62
CA THR A 29 -3.15 8.01 -16.68
C THR A 29 -2.47 9.16 -15.96
N TYR A 30 -1.14 9.26 -15.99
CA TYR A 30 -0.42 10.28 -15.23
C TYR A 30 0.29 11.24 -16.19
N ASP A 31 0.07 12.53 -15.98
CA ASP A 31 0.56 13.58 -16.89
C ASP A 31 2.04 13.91 -16.66
N SER A 32 2.67 13.34 -15.61
CA SER A 32 4.08 13.57 -15.28
C SER A 32 4.74 12.42 -14.50
N ASP A 33 6.08 12.39 -14.54
CA ASP A 33 6.91 11.49 -13.73
C ASP A 33 6.67 11.67 -12.23
N ALA A 34 6.39 12.90 -11.79
CA ALA A 34 6.11 13.22 -10.38
C ALA A 34 4.80 12.59 -9.91
N GLU A 35 3.74 12.65 -10.73
CA GLU A 35 2.46 12.00 -10.43
C GLU A 35 2.59 10.48 -10.47
N THR A 36 3.34 9.95 -11.43
CA THR A 36 3.65 8.52 -11.55
C THR A 36 4.39 8.02 -10.31
N LEU A 37 5.38 8.75 -9.84
CA LEU A 37 6.14 8.42 -8.63
C LEU A 37 5.25 8.50 -7.37
N ALA A 38 4.41 9.53 -7.26
CA ALA A 38 3.47 9.66 -6.15
C ALA A 38 2.46 8.50 -6.12
N ALA A 39 1.96 8.06 -7.28
CA ALA A 39 1.10 6.89 -7.40
C ALA A 39 1.85 5.60 -6.99
N ALA A 40 3.09 5.42 -7.44
CA ALA A 40 3.92 4.29 -7.05
C ALA A 40 4.16 4.25 -5.52
N HIS A 41 4.41 5.40 -4.89
CA HIS A 41 4.55 5.51 -3.43
C HIS A 41 3.26 5.13 -2.69
N ARG A 42 2.08 5.58 -3.17
CA ARG A 42 0.79 5.18 -2.57
C ARG A 42 0.53 3.69 -2.70
N PHE A 43 0.88 3.09 -3.83
CA PHE A 43 0.74 1.64 -4.03
C PHE A 43 1.67 0.86 -3.11
N ALA A 44 2.95 1.23 -3.06
CA ALA A 44 3.93 0.60 -2.19
C ALA A 44 3.56 0.72 -0.70
N ALA A 45 3.07 1.88 -0.27
CA ALA A 45 2.55 2.08 1.09
C ALA A 45 1.39 1.12 1.41
N GLY A 46 0.45 0.94 0.47
CA GLY A 46 -0.67 -0.01 0.61
C GLY A 46 -0.21 -1.46 0.76
N ILE A 47 0.83 -1.88 0.02
CA ILE A 47 1.43 -3.22 0.17
C ILE A 47 2.06 -3.39 1.55
N LEU A 48 2.80 -2.39 2.03
CA LEU A 48 3.47 -2.45 3.32
C LEU A 48 2.48 -2.54 4.49
N ASP A 49 1.39 -1.76 4.45
CA ASP A 49 0.31 -1.83 5.45
C ASP A 49 -0.38 -3.20 5.44
N ARG A 50 -0.62 -3.74 4.24
CA ARG A 50 -1.20 -5.07 4.03
C ARG A 50 -0.31 -6.18 4.61
N LEU A 51 1.00 -6.07 4.42
CA LEU A 51 2.00 -7.02 4.93
C LEU A 51 2.10 -6.93 6.46
N ALA A 52 2.05 -5.73 7.04
CA ALA A 52 2.07 -5.52 8.48
C ALA A 52 0.91 -6.27 9.17
N VAL A 53 -0.30 -6.18 8.61
CA VAL A 53 -1.48 -6.90 9.13
C VAL A 53 -1.30 -8.41 9.03
N ILE A 54 -0.71 -8.91 7.94
CA ILE A 54 -0.42 -10.34 7.79
C ILE A 54 0.54 -10.81 8.87
N CYS A 55 1.62 -10.08 9.11
CA CYS A 55 2.61 -10.39 10.14
C CYS A 55 2.00 -10.38 11.55
N GLU A 56 1.11 -9.45 11.86
CA GLU A 56 0.37 -9.45 13.13
C GLU A 56 -0.57 -10.65 13.27
N SER A 57 -1.20 -11.06 12.17
CA SER A 57 -2.11 -12.21 12.17
C SER A 57 -1.39 -13.57 12.12
N GLN A 58 -0.10 -13.59 11.77
CA GLN A 58 0.72 -14.79 11.59
C GLN A 58 2.02 -14.66 12.39
N PRO A 59 2.01 -15.02 13.69
CA PRO A 59 3.17 -14.84 14.57
C PRO A 59 4.42 -15.63 14.15
N THR A 60 4.30 -16.53 13.18
CA THR A 60 5.42 -17.28 12.58
C THR A 60 6.16 -16.51 11.49
N LYS A 61 5.63 -15.38 10.99
CA LYS A 61 6.29 -14.52 9.99
C LYS A 61 6.96 -13.33 10.69
N ALA A 62 8.27 -13.46 10.88
CA ALA A 62 9.14 -12.57 11.65
C ALA A 62 9.48 -11.23 10.97
N LEU A 63 8.50 -10.52 10.41
CA LEU A 63 8.69 -9.13 9.96
C LEU A 63 8.02 -8.19 10.96
N ASP A 64 8.74 -7.15 11.38
CA ASP A 64 8.23 -6.15 12.31
C ASP A 64 7.14 -5.30 11.63
N ALA A 65 5.90 -5.52 12.04
CA ALA A 65 4.74 -4.80 11.55
C ALA A 65 4.80 -3.29 11.84
N ALA A 66 5.49 -2.86 12.91
CA ALA A 66 5.69 -1.44 13.19
C ALA A 66 6.69 -0.82 12.21
N ALA A 67 7.79 -1.53 11.91
CA ALA A 67 8.75 -1.10 10.88
C ALA A 67 8.08 -0.96 9.50
N LEU A 68 7.27 -1.94 9.11
CA LEU A 68 6.53 -1.91 7.83
C LEU A 68 5.60 -0.68 7.73
N ARG A 69 4.87 -0.36 8.80
CA ARG A 69 4.01 0.84 8.84
C ARG A 69 4.80 2.14 8.82
N ASN A 70 5.99 2.18 9.43
CA ASN A 70 6.85 3.35 9.38
C ASN A 70 7.39 3.58 7.97
N MET A 71 7.76 2.52 7.25
CA MET A 71 8.15 2.62 5.84
C MET A 71 6.99 3.09 4.96
N ALA A 72 5.77 2.60 5.18
CA ALA A 72 4.58 3.08 4.48
C ALA A 72 4.35 4.60 4.68
N LYS A 73 4.48 5.08 5.92
CA LYS A 73 4.40 6.51 6.23
C LYS A 73 5.51 7.34 5.58
N ALA A 74 6.74 6.81 5.53
CA ALA A 74 7.86 7.49 4.89
C ALA A 74 7.63 7.70 3.39
N LEU A 75 7.02 6.73 2.71
CA LEU A 75 6.68 6.85 1.29
C LEU A 75 5.59 7.89 1.01
N LEU A 76 4.67 8.11 1.96
CA LEU A 76 3.57 9.07 1.82
C LEU A 76 3.95 10.51 2.21
N ASN A 77 4.98 10.69 3.03
CA ASN A 77 5.41 11.98 3.59
C ASN A 77 6.78 12.46 3.06
N GLY A 78 7.41 11.66 2.18
CA GLY A 78 8.70 11.96 1.57
C GLY A 78 8.62 12.91 0.39
#